data_AF-A0A9X2IVX3-F1
#
_entry.id   AF-A0A9X2IVX3-F1
#
_cell.length_a   1.000
_cell.length_b   1.000
_cell.length_c   1.000
_cell.angle_alpha   90.00
_cell.angle_beta   90.00
_cell.angle_gamma   90.00
#
_symmetry.space_group_name_H-M   'P 1'
#
loop_
_entity.id
_entity.type
_entity.pdbx_description
1 polymer ?
#
loop_
_entity_poly.entity_id
_entity_poly.type
_entity_poly.pdbx_seq_one_letter_code
_entity_poly.pdbx_strand_id
1 'polypeptide(L)'
;MPVGDAERAFQVAAAADGIELERARLPWVNRRGHFHLPEAAAAAREPLQVIFDALGGIDADQAAKGTQSLPGDFIHLPTGTLIEIDEFQHFTSFRRRALTLYPSDTALGYSLTGYLELCEEWSPRADKYRHTKRAVGFGPSGRPRQRAYNDSLRDLTAPAMGHPPIVRVPVLDGDGAAAYSAVRDRLGQLVSTVSSVRRR
;
A
#
# COMPACT_ATOMS: atom_id res chain seq x y z
N MET A 1 -4.82 -5.46 -19.96
CA MET A 1 -5.60 -4.23 -19.76
C MET A 1 -4.69 -3.02 -19.78
N PRO A 2 -5.18 -1.86 -20.26
CA PRO A 2 -4.58 -0.56 -19.96
C PRO A 2 -4.34 -0.36 -18.45
N VAL A 3 -3.28 0.36 -18.12
CA VAL A 3 -2.96 0.75 -16.73
C VAL A 3 -4.08 1.65 -16.21
N GLY A 4 -4.60 1.38 -15.02
CA GLY A 4 -5.63 2.21 -14.38
C GLY A 4 -7.07 1.74 -14.60
N ASP A 5 -7.30 0.68 -15.38
CA ASP A 5 -8.66 0.22 -15.70
C ASP A 5 -9.31 -0.52 -14.52
N ALA A 6 -8.55 -1.35 -13.80
CA ALA A 6 -9.03 -1.99 -12.58
C ALA A 6 -9.40 -0.95 -11.52
N GLU A 7 -8.53 0.03 -11.30
CA GLU A 7 -8.77 1.11 -10.34
C GLU A 7 -10.01 1.93 -10.71
N ARG A 8 -10.19 2.24 -12.00
CA ARG A 8 -11.37 2.97 -12.49
C ARG A 8 -12.65 2.16 -12.30
N ALA A 9 -12.64 0.86 -12.64
CA ALA A 9 -13.79 -0.01 -12.46
C ALA A 9 -14.15 -0.17 -10.97
N PHE A 10 -13.15 -0.31 -10.10
CA PHE A 10 -13.33 -0.34 -8.65
C PHE A 10 -13.96 0.97 -8.14
N GLN A 11 -13.45 2.12 -8.56
CA GLN A 11 -13.98 3.43 -8.16
C GLN A 11 -15.43 3.64 -8.60
N VAL A 12 -15.77 3.25 -9.83
CA VAL A 12 -17.15 3.35 -10.36
C VAL A 12 -18.10 2.45 -9.56
N ALA A 13 -17.68 1.22 -9.26
CA ALA A 13 -18.48 0.30 -8.45
C ALA A 13 -18.68 0.83 -7.01
N ALA A 14 -17.64 1.41 -6.40
CA ALA A 14 -17.73 2.05 -5.08
C ALA A 14 -18.69 3.25 -5.06
N ALA A 15 -18.63 4.11 -6.08
CA ALA A 15 -19.51 5.26 -6.21
C ALA A 15 -20.98 4.86 -6.39
N ALA A 16 -21.26 3.73 -7.06
CA ALA A 16 -22.62 3.20 -7.19
C ALA A 16 -23.26 2.85 -5.83
N ASP A 17 -22.45 2.52 -4.82
CA ASP A 17 -22.87 2.27 -3.44
C ASP A 17 -22.71 3.51 -2.54
N GLY A 18 -22.48 4.69 -3.13
CA GLY A 18 -22.36 5.97 -2.42
C GLY A 18 -21.03 6.18 -1.69
N ILE A 19 -19.99 5.40 -2.03
CA ILE A 19 -18.64 5.53 -1.48
C ILE A 19 -17.77 6.31 -2.46
N GLU A 20 -17.64 7.62 -2.22
CA GLU A 20 -16.82 8.51 -3.05
C GLU A 20 -15.34 8.39 -2.70
N LEU A 21 -14.52 7.98 -3.67
CA LEU A 21 -13.09 7.77 -3.51
C LEU A 21 -12.30 8.79 -4.31
N GLU A 22 -11.28 9.40 -3.69
CA GLU A 22 -10.36 10.32 -4.35
C GLU A 22 -8.97 9.70 -4.50
N ARG A 23 -8.13 10.22 -5.42
CA ARG A 23 -6.75 9.74 -5.53
C ARG A 23 -5.93 10.10 -4.29
N ALA A 24 -5.34 9.10 -3.64
CA ALA A 24 -4.53 9.32 -2.45
C ALA A 24 -3.22 10.07 -2.78
N ARG A 25 -3.03 11.23 -2.16
CA ARG A 25 -1.77 11.99 -2.17
C ARG A 25 -1.49 12.56 -0.80
N LEU A 26 -0.59 11.91 -0.06
CA LEU A 26 -0.26 12.28 1.30
C LEU A 26 1.20 12.75 1.37
N PRO A 27 1.50 13.92 1.97
CA PRO A 27 2.86 14.47 2.00
C PRO A 27 3.84 13.61 2.83
N TRP A 28 3.31 12.88 3.82
CA TRP A 28 4.10 12.01 4.69
C TRP A 28 4.41 10.64 4.08
N VAL A 29 3.73 10.22 3.02
CA VAL A 29 4.17 9.10 2.16
C VAL A 29 4.95 9.68 0.99
N ASN A 30 6.27 9.77 1.13
CA ASN A 30 7.12 10.43 0.14
C ASN A 30 8.27 9.57 -0.37
N ARG A 31 8.91 10.05 -1.44
CA ARG A 31 10.01 9.35 -2.11
C ARG A 31 11.22 9.09 -1.21
N ARG A 32 11.46 9.91 -0.19
CA ARG A 32 12.55 9.72 0.79
C ARG A 32 12.21 8.64 1.82
N GLY A 33 10.95 8.26 1.95
CA GLY A 33 10.52 7.15 2.80
C GLY A 33 10.73 7.44 4.28
N HIS A 34 11.21 6.44 5.02
CA HIS A 34 11.36 6.51 6.47
C HIS A 34 12.33 7.61 6.96
N PHE A 35 13.28 8.03 6.11
CA PHE A 35 14.20 9.15 6.37
C PHE A 35 13.53 10.53 6.39
N HIS A 36 12.25 10.64 6.01
CA HIS A 36 11.49 11.89 6.08
C HIS A 36 10.06 11.68 6.56
N LEU A 37 9.92 10.87 7.62
CA LEU A 37 8.65 10.73 8.31
C LEU A 37 8.46 11.87 9.32
N PRO A 38 7.25 12.44 9.40
CA PRO A 38 6.90 13.36 10.47
C PRO A 38 7.00 12.67 11.83
N GLU A 39 7.13 13.45 12.89
CA GLU A 39 7.30 12.90 14.25
C GLU A 39 6.11 12.07 14.72
N ALA A 40 4.89 12.41 14.27
CA ALA A 40 3.71 11.60 14.52
C ALA A 40 3.86 10.14 14.03
N ALA A 41 4.66 9.90 12.98
CA ALA A 41 4.95 8.56 12.46
C ALA A 41 6.28 7.96 12.95
N ALA A 42 6.87 8.47 14.04
CA ALA A 42 8.17 8.01 14.53
C ALA A 42 8.20 6.49 14.81
N ALA A 43 7.10 5.92 15.31
CA ALA A 43 6.97 4.50 15.58
C ALA A 43 7.14 3.60 14.34
N ALA A 44 6.90 4.13 13.14
CA ALA A 44 7.10 3.37 11.90
C ALA A 44 8.56 3.36 11.42
N ARG A 45 9.43 4.25 11.92
CA ARG A 45 10.80 4.43 11.40
C ARG A 45 11.65 3.17 11.53
N GLU A 46 11.71 2.60 12.72
CA GLU A 46 12.56 1.42 12.98
C GLU A 46 12.08 0.17 12.21
N PRO A 47 10.80 -0.23 12.24
CA PRO A 47 10.32 -1.34 11.40
C PRO A 47 10.60 -1.12 9.90
N LEU A 48 10.46 0.12 9.42
CA LEU A 48 10.75 0.45 8.03
C LEU A 48 12.23 0.40 7.70
N GLN A 49 13.13 0.76 8.63
CA GLN A 49 14.57 0.58 8.46
C GLN A 49 14.90 -0.92 8.33
N VAL A 50 14.38 -1.75 9.25
CA VAL A 50 14.59 -3.22 9.21
C VAL A 50 14.15 -3.82 7.88
N ILE A 51 12.97 -3.43 7.39
CA ILE A 51 12.47 -3.87 6.07
C ILE A 51 13.35 -3.33 4.94
N PHE A 52 13.74 -2.05 4.98
CA PHE A 52 14.57 -1.44 3.96
C PHE A 52 15.91 -2.18 3.81
N ASP A 53 16.59 -2.45 4.92
CA ASP A 53 17.85 -3.18 4.97
C ASP A 53 17.71 -4.62 4.49
N ALA A 54 16.67 -5.32 4.95
CA ALA A 54 16.40 -6.70 4.54
C ALA A 54 16.07 -6.82 3.04
N LEU A 55 15.62 -5.74 2.41
CA LEU A 55 15.39 -5.65 0.97
C LEU A 55 16.64 -5.14 0.21
N GLY A 56 17.78 -4.96 0.86
CA GLY A 56 19.01 -4.47 0.24
C GLY A 56 18.92 -3.00 -0.16
N GLY A 57 18.31 -2.19 0.71
CA GLY A 57 18.25 -0.75 0.60
C GLY A 57 19.64 -0.09 0.68
N ILE A 58 19.76 1.09 0.10
CA ILE A 58 20.98 1.93 0.13
C ILE A 58 20.60 3.26 0.78
N ASP A 59 20.96 3.45 2.05
CA ASP A 59 20.58 4.60 2.87
C ASP A 59 20.91 5.93 2.21
N ALA A 60 22.16 6.11 1.77
CA ALA A 60 22.62 7.35 1.15
C ALA A 60 21.79 7.73 -0.08
N ASP A 61 21.48 6.76 -0.94
CA ASP A 61 20.67 6.96 -2.14
C ASP A 61 19.22 7.29 -1.81
N GLN A 62 18.67 6.64 -0.78
CA GLN A 62 17.27 6.82 -0.38
C GLN A 62 17.07 8.16 0.34
N ALA A 63 17.98 8.53 1.25
CA ALA A 63 18.00 9.80 1.96
C ALA A 63 18.24 11.00 1.03
N ALA A 64 18.99 10.81 -0.07
CA ALA A 64 19.23 11.86 -1.07
C ALA A 64 18.00 12.20 -1.94
N LYS A 65 16.92 11.41 -1.91
CA LYS A 65 15.72 11.67 -2.71
C LYS A 65 15.00 12.95 -2.27
N GLY A 66 14.23 13.53 -3.18
CA GLY A 66 13.28 14.59 -2.85
C GLY A 66 12.11 14.08 -1.99
N THR A 67 11.36 15.01 -1.42
CA THR A 67 10.23 14.74 -0.52
C THR A 67 8.88 14.74 -1.24
N GLN A 68 8.87 14.58 -2.56
CA GLN A 68 7.62 14.53 -3.32
C GLN A 68 6.79 13.31 -2.87
N SER A 69 5.48 13.52 -2.72
CA SER A 69 4.54 12.45 -2.37
C SER A 69 4.57 11.30 -3.37
N LEU A 70 4.48 10.09 -2.86
CA LEU A 70 4.19 8.90 -3.64
C LEU A 70 2.66 8.84 -3.84
N PRO A 71 2.17 8.70 -5.07
CA PRO A 71 0.74 8.49 -5.29
C PRO A 71 0.32 7.14 -4.72
N GLY A 72 -0.81 7.10 -4.01
CA GLY A 72 -1.56 5.87 -3.75
C GLY A 72 -2.76 5.77 -4.70
N ASP A 73 -3.54 4.72 -4.56
CA ASP A 73 -4.75 4.53 -5.36
C ASP A 73 -5.89 5.39 -4.88
N PHE A 74 -6.42 5.15 -3.69
CA PHE A 74 -7.60 5.84 -3.21
C PHE A 74 -7.56 6.25 -1.75
N ILE A 75 -8.30 7.31 -1.43
CA ILE A 75 -8.65 7.73 -0.08
C ILE A 75 -10.16 8.03 -0.02
N HIS A 76 -10.83 7.52 1.00
CA HIS A 76 -12.16 7.97 1.38
C HIS A 76 -12.03 9.11 2.40
N LEU A 77 -12.09 10.35 1.92
CA LEU A 77 -11.81 11.56 2.70
C LEU A 77 -12.55 11.65 4.05
N PRO A 78 -13.87 11.36 4.14
CA PRO A 78 -14.59 11.51 5.41
C PRO A 78 -14.02 10.68 6.55
N THR A 79 -13.40 9.53 6.23
CA THR A 79 -12.84 8.60 7.23
C THR A 79 -11.31 8.58 7.25
N GLY A 80 -10.67 9.17 6.25
CA GLY A 80 -9.23 9.03 6.03
C GLY A 80 -8.78 7.60 5.65
N THR A 81 -9.71 6.69 5.33
CA THR A 81 -9.40 5.31 4.93
C THR A 81 -8.67 5.29 3.59
N LEU A 82 -7.47 4.71 3.58
CA LEU A 82 -6.68 4.50 2.36
C LEU A 82 -6.99 3.12 1.76
N ILE A 83 -7.11 3.07 0.45
CA ILE A 83 -7.33 1.84 -0.31
C ILE A 83 -6.26 1.74 -1.41
N GLU A 84 -5.62 0.58 -1.52
CA GLU A 84 -4.65 0.25 -2.58
C GLU A 84 -5.14 -0.96 -3.37
N ILE A 85 -5.06 -0.87 -4.70
CA ILE A 85 -5.48 -1.92 -5.63
C ILE A 85 -4.24 -2.67 -6.10
N ASP A 86 -4.03 -3.85 -5.52
CA ASP A 86 -2.80 -4.61 -5.72
C ASP A 86 -2.96 -5.61 -6.88
N GLU A 87 -2.44 -5.24 -8.05
CA GLU A 87 -2.27 -6.15 -9.18
C GLU A 87 -1.10 -7.13 -8.97
N PHE A 88 -0.98 -8.15 -9.86
CA PHE A 88 -0.02 -9.25 -9.74
C PHE A 88 1.42 -8.81 -9.42
N GLN A 89 1.89 -7.66 -9.93
CA GLN A 89 3.22 -7.12 -9.69
C GLN A 89 3.54 -6.74 -8.22
N HIS A 90 2.55 -6.70 -7.33
CA HIS A 90 2.76 -6.46 -5.89
C HIS A 90 3.13 -7.73 -5.12
N PHE A 91 2.73 -8.91 -5.62
CA PHE A 91 2.91 -10.20 -4.95
C PHE A 91 4.26 -10.84 -5.29
N THR A 92 5.34 -10.20 -4.82
CA THR A 92 6.74 -10.59 -5.08
C THR A 92 7.35 -11.35 -3.91
N SER A 93 8.45 -12.07 -4.13
CA SER A 93 9.22 -12.69 -3.04
C SER A 93 9.75 -11.63 -2.05
N PHE A 94 10.06 -10.44 -2.55
CA PHE A 94 10.43 -9.27 -1.73
C PHE A 94 9.27 -8.77 -0.87
N ARG A 95 8.05 -8.74 -1.42
CA ARG A 95 6.86 -8.37 -0.64
C ARG A 95 6.59 -9.40 0.45
N ARG A 96 6.72 -10.69 0.14
CA ARG A 96 6.66 -11.76 1.15
C ARG A 96 7.67 -11.52 2.27
N ARG A 97 8.93 -11.27 1.91
CA ARG A 97 10.00 -10.98 2.89
C ARG A 97 9.66 -9.78 3.77
N ALA A 98 9.18 -8.68 3.18
CA ALA A 98 8.80 -7.49 3.94
C ALA A 98 7.65 -7.78 4.94
N LEU A 99 6.61 -8.50 4.50
CA LEU A 99 5.47 -8.87 5.35
C LEU A 99 5.89 -9.72 6.56
N THR A 100 6.88 -10.61 6.42
CA THR A 100 7.40 -11.41 7.55
C THR A 100 8.17 -10.59 8.59
N LEU A 101 8.50 -9.34 8.30
CA LEU A 101 9.23 -8.43 9.19
C LEU A 101 8.32 -7.38 9.84
N TYR A 102 7.02 -7.44 9.60
CA TYR A 102 6.08 -6.54 10.25
C TYR A 102 6.05 -6.83 11.76
N PRO A 103 5.99 -5.80 12.62
CA PRO A 103 5.71 -5.98 14.04
C PRO A 103 4.44 -6.82 14.24
N SER A 104 4.44 -7.71 15.24
CA SER A 104 3.34 -8.66 15.48
C SER A 104 2.01 -7.98 15.82
N ASP A 105 2.06 -6.75 16.32
CA ASP A 105 0.92 -5.90 16.68
C ASP A 105 0.51 -4.92 15.56
N THR A 106 1.07 -5.06 14.36
CA THR A 106 0.72 -4.20 13.22
C THR A 106 -0.76 -4.32 12.89
N ALA A 107 -1.49 -3.21 12.97
CA ALA A 107 -2.88 -3.15 12.55
C ALA A 107 -2.95 -3.17 11.00
N LEU A 108 -3.54 -4.21 10.43
CA LEU A 108 -3.66 -4.38 8.99
C LEU A 108 -5.12 -4.36 8.51
N GLY A 109 -5.36 -3.63 7.42
CA GLY A 109 -6.63 -3.62 6.72
C GLY A 109 -6.74 -4.76 5.70
N TYR A 110 -6.02 -5.86 5.87
CA TYR A 110 -6.03 -7.04 5.00
C TYR A 110 -5.50 -8.29 5.74
N SER A 111 -5.71 -9.48 5.17
CA SER A 111 -5.21 -10.74 5.73
C SER A 111 -3.71 -10.89 5.47
N LEU A 112 -2.89 -10.86 6.52
CA LEU A 112 -1.44 -11.08 6.40
C LEU A 112 -1.15 -12.46 5.79
N THR A 113 -1.78 -13.51 6.31
CA THR A 113 -1.62 -14.87 5.79
C THR A 113 -2.04 -14.97 4.32
N GLY A 114 -3.19 -14.40 3.96
CA GLY A 114 -3.65 -14.41 2.57
C GLY A 114 -2.69 -13.66 1.63
N TYR A 115 -2.11 -12.54 2.07
CA TYR A 115 -1.11 -11.83 1.29
C TYR A 115 0.22 -12.58 1.17
N LEU A 116 0.63 -13.33 2.20
CA LEU A 116 1.80 -14.21 2.13
C LEU A 116 1.58 -15.35 1.13
N GLU A 117 0.40 -15.97 1.13
CA GLU A 117 0.01 -17.01 0.17
C GLU A 117 0.00 -16.48 -1.27
N LEU A 118 -0.60 -15.30 -1.49
CA LEU A 118 -0.56 -14.64 -2.80
C LEU A 118 0.87 -14.35 -3.27
N CYS A 119 1.75 -13.89 -2.37
CA CYS A 119 3.16 -13.69 -2.75
C CYS A 119 3.86 -15.01 -3.08
N GLU A 120 3.56 -16.10 -2.38
CA GLU A 120 4.11 -17.42 -2.71
C GLU A 120 3.68 -17.86 -4.11
N GLU A 121 2.38 -17.78 -4.41
CA GLU A 121 1.80 -18.18 -5.69
C GLU A 121 2.32 -17.34 -6.86
N TRP A 122 2.36 -16.02 -6.70
CA TRP A 122 2.59 -15.09 -7.82
C TRP A 122 4.04 -14.65 -7.99
N SER A 123 4.92 -14.84 -7.00
CA SER A 123 6.32 -14.40 -7.06
C SER A 123 7.09 -14.89 -8.30
N PRO A 124 6.93 -16.14 -8.81
CA PRO A 124 7.67 -16.58 -10.00
C PRO A 124 7.43 -15.71 -11.24
N ARG A 125 6.26 -15.07 -11.32
CA ARG A 125 5.88 -14.11 -12.37
C ARG A 125 6.17 -12.67 -11.95
N ALA A 126 5.78 -12.29 -10.74
CA ALA A 126 5.88 -10.91 -10.26
C ALA A 126 7.34 -10.44 -10.15
N ASP A 127 8.26 -11.30 -9.72
CA ASP A 127 9.68 -10.94 -9.56
C ASP A 127 10.35 -10.59 -10.89
N LYS A 128 9.89 -11.20 -11.98
CA LYS A 128 10.38 -10.93 -13.35
C LYS A 128 9.84 -9.62 -13.91
N TYR A 129 8.71 -9.13 -13.39
CA TYR A 129 8.04 -7.94 -13.90
C TYR A 129 8.90 -6.70 -13.71
N ARG A 130 9.36 -6.13 -14.84
CA ARG A 130 10.26 -4.97 -14.86
C ARG A 130 11.54 -5.19 -14.03
N HIS A 131 11.99 -6.43 -13.89
CA HIS A 131 13.16 -6.76 -13.06
C HIS A 131 14.43 -6.05 -13.51
N THR A 132 14.58 -5.68 -14.79
CA THR A 132 15.75 -4.93 -15.27
C THR A 132 15.74 -3.44 -14.89
N LYS A 133 14.62 -2.92 -14.38
CA LYS A 133 14.51 -1.49 -14.02
C LYS A 133 15.29 -1.20 -12.74
N ARG A 134 16.26 -0.31 -12.86
CA ARG A 134 16.95 0.30 -11.73
C ARG A 134 15.96 1.10 -10.87
N ALA A 135 16.16 1.06 -9.56
CA ALA A 135 15.43 1.89 -8.61
C ALA A 135 16.43 2.60 -7.70
N VAL A 136 16.37 3.94 -7.62
CA VAL A 136 17.16 4.70 -6.65
C VAL A 136 16.83 4.19 -5.25
N GLY A 137 17.85 3.98 -4.41
CA GLY A 137 17.72 3.38 -3.08
C GLY A 137 17.76 1.85 -3.05
N PHE A 138 17.73 1.16 -4.21
CA PHE A 138 17.79 -0.32 -4.29
C PHE A 138 18.70 -0.83 -5.41
N GLY A 139 19.38 0.06 -6.14
CA GLY A 139 20.33 -0.29 -7.18
C GLY A 139 19.72 -0.95 -8.43
N PRO A 140 20.57 -1.64 -9.23
CA PRO A 140 20.15 -2.42 -10.39
C PRO A 140 19.12 -3.48 -10.00
N SER A 141 18.13 -3.70 -10.85
CA SER A 141 17.03 -4.63 -10.58
C SER A 141 16.30 -4.39 -9.26
N GLY A 142 16.22 -3.13 -8.85
CA GLY A 142 15.65 -2.72 -7.56
C GLY A 142 14.14 -2.48 -7.59
N ARG A 143 13.47 -2.57 -8.75
CA ARG A 143 12.06 -2.16 -8.85
C ARG A 143 11.10 -3.02 -7.99
N PRO A 144 11.19 -4.36 -7.96
CA PRO A 144 10.35 -5.18 -7.07
C PRO A 144 10.59 -4.87 -5.59
N ARG A 145 11.85 -4.70 -5.18
CA ARG A 145 12.26 -4.31 -3.82
C ARG A 145 11.71 -2.94 -3.41
N GLN A 146 11.85 -1.94 -4.29
CA GLN A 146 11.27 -0.62 -4.08
C GLN A 146 9.76 -0.67 -3.93
N ARG A 147 9.06 -1.52 -4.70
CA ARG A 147 7.61 -1.67 -4.57
C ARG A 147 7.25 -2.27 -3.21
N ALA A 148 7.87 -3.38 -2.82
CA ALA A 148 7.67 -4.01 -1.52
C ALA A 148 7.93 -3.05 -0.35
N TYR A 149 8.98 -2.24 -0.45
CA TYR A 149 9.29 -1.20 0.52
C TYR A 149 8.22 -0.10 0.55
N ASN A 150 7.81 0.43 -0.60
CA ASN A 150 6.79 1.48 -0.67
C ASN A 150 5.42 1.00 -0.17
N ASP A 151 5.10 -0.29 -0.36
CA ASP A 151 3.89 -0.89 0.18
C ASP A 151 3.97 -0.95 1.72
N SER A 152 5.13 -1.34 2.25
CA SER A 152 5.40 -1.33 3.70
C SER A 152 5.37 0.07 4.31
N LEU A 153 5.94 1.05 3.61
CA LEU A 153 5.91 2.45 4.01
C LEU A 153 4.47 2.92 4.24
N ARG A 154 3.54 2.56 3.35
CA ARG A 154 2.14 2.96 3.49
C ARG A 154 1.47 2.23 4.65
N ASP A 155 1.61 0.91 4.70
CA ASP A 155 0.95 0.08 5.70
C ASP A 155 1.32 0.45 7.13
N LEU A 156 2.59 0.80 7.37
CA LEU A 156 3.09 1.12 8.70
C LEU A 156 2.91 2.61 9.03
N THR A 157 3.03 3.51 8.04
CA THR A 157 2.92 4.95 8.30
C THR A 157 1.47 5.39 8.47
N ALA A 158 0.51 4.80 7.76
CA ALA A 158 -0.88 5.26 7.83
C ALA A 158 -1.48 5.14 9.24
N PRO A 159 -1.42 3.97 9.92
CA PRO A 159 -1.83 3.86 11.32
C PRO A 159 -1.04 4.77 12.26
N ALA A 160 0.28 4.89 12.05
CA ALA A 160 1.11 5.77 12.86
C ALA A 160 0.72 7.26 12.73
N MET A 161 0.17 7.66 11.58
CA MET A 161 -0.39 8.99 11.33
C MET A 161 -1.83 9.15 11.82
N GLY A 162 -2.41 8.16 12.51
CA GLY A 162 -3.78 8.18 13.01
C GLY A 162 -4.85 7.86 11.98
N HIS A 163 -4.47 7.38 10.78
CA HIS A 163 -5.43 6.88 9.80
C HIS A 163 -5.85 5.44 10.11
N PRO A 164 -7.02 4.99 9.63
CA PRO A 164 -7.35 3.57 9.65
C PRO A 164 -6.29 2.72 8.93
N PRO A 165 -6.09 1.46 9.33
CA PRO A 165 -5.27 0.52 8.58
C PRO A 165 -5.66 0.45 7.10
N ILE A 166 -4.64 0.44 6.24
CA ILE A 166 -4.86 0.47 4.78
C ILE A 166 -5.60 -0.78 4.33
N VAL A 167 -6.67 -0.57 3.57
CA VAL A 167 -7.38 -1.63 2.88
C VAL A 167 -6.61 -1.95 1.61
N ARG A 168 -6.09 -3.17 1.51
CA ARG A 168 -5.48 -3.65 0.28
C ARG A 168 -6.40 -4.65 -0.40
N VAL A 169 -6.62 -4.46 -1.70
CA VAL A 169 -7.53 -5.29 -2.49
C VAL A 169 -6.75 -5.95 -3.61
N PRO A 170 -6.58 -7.29 -3.59
CA PRO A 170 -5.92 -8.00 -4.68
C PRO A 170 -6.78 -8.00 -5.94
N VAL A 171 -6.20 -7.66 -7.09
CA VAL A 171 -6.87 -7.70 -8.42
C VAL A 171 -5.97 -8.41 -9.43
N LEU A 172 -6.13 -9.74 -9.51
CA LEU A 172 -5.21 -10.62 -10.26
C LEU A 172 -5.64 -10.83 -11.72
N ASP A 173 -6.95 -10.81 -11.97
CA ASP A 173 -7.60 -10.97 -13.28
C ASP A 173 -7.85 -9.63 -13.99
N GLY A 174 -7.73 -8.53 -13.25
CA GLY A 174 -7.99 -7.18 -13.73
C GLY A 174 -9.42 -6.69 -13.51
N ASP A 175 -10.30 -7.48 -12.91
CA ASP A 175 -11.68 -7.09 -12.69
C ASP A 175 -11.83 -6.26 -11.40
N GLY A 176 -11.69 -4.93 -11.55
CA GLY A 176 -11.85 -3.99 -10.45
C GLY A 176 -13.25 -3.96 -9.83
N ALA A 177 -14.30 -4.26 -10.60
CA ALA A 177 -15.68 -4.25 -10.09
C ALA A 177 -15.97 -5.51 -9.27
N ALA A 178 -15.48 -6.66 -9.71
CA ALA A 178 -15.51 -7.89 -8.93
C ALA A 178 -14.67 -7.75 -7.65
N ALA A 179 -13.50 -7.12 -7.75
CA ALA A 179 -12.65 -6.83 -6.60
C ALA A 179 -13.34 -5.93 -5.57
N TYR A 180 -14.04 -4.88 -6.01
CA TYR A 180 -14.89 -4.06 -5.13
C TYR A 180 -15.97 -4.91 -4.46
N SER A 181 -16.71 -5.71 -5.25
CA SER A 181 -17.77 -6.57 -4.73
C SER A 181 -17.29 -7.51 -3.62
N ALA A 182 -16.07 -8.03 -3.75
CA ALA A 182 -15.46 -8.90 -2.74
C ALA A 182 -15.13 -8.19 -1.41
N VAL A 183 -14.94 -6.87 -1.42
CA VAL A 183 -14.62 -6.08 -0.23
C VAL A 183 -15.72 -5.12 0.20
N ARG A 184 -16.85 -5.08 -0.53
CA ARG A 184 -17.93 -4.11 -0.37
C ARG A 184 -18.40 -3.99 1.08
N ASP A 185 -18.78 -5.10 1.70
CA ASP A 185 -19.39 -5.09 3.03
C ASP A 185 -18.40 -4.58 4.09
N ARG A 186 -17.13 -4.99 3.96
CA ARG A 186 -16.05 -4.52 4.83
C ARG A 186 -15.78 -3.03 4.63
N LEU A 187 -15.68 -2.59 3.38
CA LEU A 187 -15.44 -1.18 3.07
C LEU A 187 -16.60 -0.32 3.56
N GLY A 188 -17.84 -0.77 3.35
CA GLY A 188 -19.05 -0.16 3.89
C GLY A 188 -18.98 0.03 5.41
N GLN A 189 -18.60 -0.99 6.18
CA GLN A 189 -18.43 -0.87 7.64
C GLN A 189 -17.39 0.18 8.02
N LEU A 190 -16.23 0.18 7.36
CA LEU A 190 -15.15 1.14 7.63
C LEU A 190 -15.58 2.57 7.33
N VAL A 191 -16.30 2.79 6.22
CA VAL A 191 -16.70 4.14 5.81
C VAL A 191 -17.95 4.67 6.53
N SER A 192 -18.79 3.79 7.06
CA SER A 192 -20.03 4.15 7.78
C SER A 192 -19.80 4.71 9.18
N THR A 193 -18.63 4.45 9.78
CA THR A 193 -18.34 4.75 11.19
C THR A 193 -18.40 6.25 11.52
N VAL A 194 -18.36 7.13 10.53
CA VAL A 194 -18.38 8.60 10.71
C VAL A 194 -19.81 9.20 10.71
N SER A 195 -20.84 8.48 10.26
CA SER A 195 -22.21 9.01 10.19
C SER A 195 -22.93 9.10 11.54
N SER A 196 -22.42 8.47 12.60
CA SER A 196 -23.08 8.43 13.91
C SER A 196 -22.63 9.53 14.88
N VAL A 197 -21.45 10.13 14.67
CA VAL A 197 -20.88 11.14 15.60
C VAL A 197 -21.38 12.56 15.30
N ARG A 198 -21.85 12.84 14.08
CA ARG A 198 -22.38 14.16 13.68
C ARG A 198 -23.87 14.39 14.00
N ARG A 199 -24.51 13.51 14.78
CA ARG A 199 -25.93 13.64 15.21
C ARG A 199 -26.11 13.86 16.72
N ARG A 200 -25.10 14.38 17.43
CA ARG A 200 -25.25 14.81 18.83
C ARG A 200 -24.83 16.26 18.99
#